data_AF-A0A1S7SIL5-F1
#
_entry.id   AF-A0A1S7SIL5-F1
#
_cell.length_a   1.000
_cell.length_b   1.000
_cell.length_c   1.000
_cell.angle_alpha   90.00
_cell.angle_beta   90.00
_cell.angle_gamma   90.00
#
_symmetry.space_group_name_H-M   'P 1'
#
loop_
_entity.id
_entity.type
_entity.pdbx_description
1 polymer ?
#
loop_
_entity_poly.entity_id
_entity_poly.type
_entity_poly.pdbx_seq_one_letter_code
_entity_poly.pdbx_strand_id
1 'polypeptide(L)'
;MASSQTRAIQNYRSRLGDRGLARFEVLGRDSDRSLIRSLARRLAEDGPEAASLRAVVSETLAGEPPKRGGILAALRRSPLVGAELEISRSREEGREIDF
;
A
#
# COMPACT_ATOMS: atom_id res chain seq x y z
N MET A 1 44.49 2.59 -18.94
CA MET A 1 43.70 3.83 -19.10
C MET A 1 42.23 3.44 -19.17
N ALA A 2 41.42 3.76 -18.16
CA ALA A 2 39.97 3.50 -18.25
C ALA A 2 39.37 4.39 -19.34
N SER A 3 38.53 3.83 -20.21
CA SER A 3 37.92 4.58 -21.31
C SER A 3 37.06 5.72 -20.78
N SER A 4 36.84 6.75 -21.60
CA SER A 4 35.93 7.86 -21.27
C SER A 4 34.54 7.35 -20.84
N GLN A 5 34.08 6.23 -21.43
CA GLN A 5 32.84 5.56 -21.08
C GLN A 5 32.85 4.98 -19.67
N THR A 6 33.93 4.30 -19.26
CA THR A 6 34.04 3.74 -17.90
C THR A 6 33.99 4.85 -16.83
N ARG A 7 34.67 5.98 -17.08
CA ARG A 7 34.64 7.16 -16.19
C ARG A 7 33.25 7.79 -16.14
N ALA A 8 32.57 7.93 -17.28
CA ALA A 8 31.21 8.46 -17.32
C ALA A 8 30.22 7.60 -16.50
N ILE A 9 30.35 6.27 -16.58
CA ILE A 9 29.53 5.33 -15.79
C ILE A 9 29.84 5.47 -14.29
N GLN A 10 31.11 5.55 -13.90
CA GLN A 10 31.49 5.74 -12.49
C GLN A 10 30.97 7.06 -11.92
N ASN A 11 31.15 8.17 -12.64
CA ASN A 11 30.65 9.48 -12.19
C ASN A 11 29.12 9.52 -12.12
N TYR A 12 28.42 8.83 -13.01
CA TYR A 12 26.97 8.66 -12.91
C TYR A 12 26.57 7.87 -11.66
N ARG A 13 27.30 6.79 -11.33
CA ARG A 13 27.05 5.99 -10.14
C ARG A 13 27.29 6.76 -8.84
N SER A 14 28.38 7.53 -8.74
CA SER A 14 28.63 8.38 -7.58
C SER A 14 27.48 9.36 -7.36
N ARG A 15 27.02 10.04 -8.43
CA ARG A 15 25.87 10.96 -8.35
C ARG A 15 24.56 10.30 -7.94
N LEU A 16 24.37 9.02 -8.24
CA LEU A 16 23.22 8.26 -7.74
C LEU A 16 23.36 7.95 -6.25
N GLY A 17 24.56 7.57 -5.80
CA GLY A 17 24.87 7.34 -4.39
C GLY A 17 24.69 8.60 -3.53
N ASP A 18 25.11 9.76 -4.02
CA ASP A 18 24.92 11.06 -3.36
C ASP A 18 23.42 11.39 -3.12
N ARG A 19 22.53 10.78 -3.92
CA ARG A 19 21.07 10.89 -3.79
C ARG A 19 20.46 9.78 -2.93
N GLY A 20 21.28 8.98 -2.25
CA GLY A 20 20.84 7.84 -1.43
C GLY A 20 20.38 6.62 -2.23
N LEU A 21 20.63 6.57 -3.55
CA LEU A 21 20.20 5.46 -4.40
C LEU A 21 21.31 4.42 -4.53
N ALA A 22 20.99 3.18 -4.15
CA ALA A 22 21.88 2.04 -4.29
C ALA A 22 21.37 1.07 -5.37
N ARG A 23 22.31 0.41 -6.05
CA ARG A 23 21.99 -0.69 -6.95
C ARG A 23 22.12 -2.01 -6.19
N PHE A 24 21.09 -2.83 -6.28
CA PHE A 24 21.08 -4.20 -5.75
C PHE A 24 20.50 -5.15 -6.80
N GLU A 25 20.87 -6.42 -6.71
CA GLU A 25 20.39 -7.48 -7.58
C GLU A 25 19.31 -8.28 -6.85
N VAL A 26 18.25 -8.66 -7.57
CA VAL A 26 17.09 -9.37 -7.01
C VAL A 26 16.76 -10.56 -7.90
N LEU A 27 16.58 -11.73 -7.30
CA LEU A 27 16.00 -12.89 -7.95
C LEU A 27 14.47 -12.82 -7.83
N GLY A 28 13.76 -12.96 -8.94
CA GLY A 28 12.30 -12.90 -8.98
C GLY A 28 11.74 -13.51 -10.26
N ARG A 29 10.42 -13.66 -10.35
CA ARG A 29 9.77 -14.12 -11.59
C ARG A 29 9.85 -13.03 -12.65
N ASP A 30 9.97 -13.43 -13.91
CA ASP A 30 10.01 -12.47 -15.03
C ASP A 30 8.72 -11.63 -15.11
N SER A 31 7.57 -12.24 -14.75
CA SER A 31 6.28 -11.55 -14.65
C SER A 31 6.30 -10.34 -13.71
N ASP A 32 7.12 -10.39 -12.67
CA ASP A 32 7.11 -9.39 -11.60
C ASP A 32 8.13 -8.27 -11.87
N ARG A 33 8.95 -8.42 -12.91
CA ARG A 33 10.06 -7.51 -13.24
C ARG A 33 9.59 -6.06 -13.47
N SER A 34 8.47 -5.88 -14.18
CA SER A 34 7.91 -4.55 -14.45
C SER A 34 7.38 -3.91 -13.17
N LEU A 35 6.68 -4.68 -12.34
CA LEU A 35 6.11 -4.25 -11.07
C LEU A 35 7.22 -3.82 -10.09
N ILE A 36 8.26 -4.65 -9.91
CA ILE A 36 9.39 -4.35 -9.02
C ILE A 36 10.10 -3.07 -9.47
N ARG A 37 10.29 -2.88 -10.79
CA ARG A 37 10.89 -1.66 -11.34
C ARG A 37 10.05 -0.42 -11.04
N SER A 38 8.74 -0.49 -11.23
CA SER A 38 7.81 0.61 -10.95
C SER A 38 7.77 0.95 -9.46
N LEU A 39 7.76 -0.08 -8.59
CA LEU A 39 7.84 0.07 -7.14
C LEU A 39 9.13 0.80 -6.73
N ALA A 40 10.29 0.32 -7.18
CA ALA A 40 11.58 0.94 -6.87
C ALA A 40 11.65 2.40 -7.35
N ARG A 41 11.10 2.70 -8.55
CA ARG A 41 11.04 4.06 -9.07
C ARG A 41 10.19 4.98 -8.19
N ARG A 42 9.01 4.53 -7.77
CA ARG A 42 8.12 5.32 -6.90
C ARG A 42 8.74 5.55 -5.52
N LEU A 43 9.44 4.55 -4.97
CA LEU A 43 10.14 4.69 -3.70
C LEU A 43 11.31 5.69 -3.77
N ALA A 44 12.00 5.75 -4.92
CA ALA A 44 13.11 6.69 -5.15
C ALA A 44 12.69 8.17 -5.26
N GLU A 45 11.39 8.46 -5.36
CA GLU A 45 10.87 9.84 -5.35
C GLU A 45 10.81 10.44 -3.94
N ASP A 46 10.89 9.61 -2.89
CA ASP A 46 10.94 9.97 -1.46
C ASP A 46 9.88 10.99 -0.98
N GLY A 47 8.74 11.05 -1.68
CA GLY A 47 7.60 11.88 -1.30
C GLY A 47 6.65 11.20 -0.29
N PRO A 48 5.56 11.90 0.11
CA PRO A 48 4.53 11.35 0.99
C PRO A 48 3.94 10.02 0.48
N GLU A 49 3.73 9.89 -0.82
CA GLU A 49 3.24 8.66 -1.44
C GLU A 49 4.27 7.52 -1.36
N ALA A 50 5.57 7.83 -1.43
CA ALA A 50 6.63 6.85 -1.26
C ALA A 50 6.71 6.34 0.18
N ALA A 51 6.44 7.20 1.17
CA ALA A 51 6.36 6.81 2.57
C ALA A 51 5.13 5.91 2.84
N SER A 52 3.96 6.29 2.32
CA SER A 52 2.74 5.48 2.42
C SER A 52 2.92 4.10 1.76
N LEU A 53 3.51 4.06 0.57
CA LEU A 53 3.80 2.81 -0.14
C LEU A 53 4.76 1.92 0.65
N ARG A 54 5.80 2.49 1.28
CA ARG A 54 6.70 1.77 2.19
C ARG A 54 5.95 1.12 3.34
N ALA A 55 5.04 1.85 3.99
CA ALA A 55 4.27 1.33 5.11
C ALA A 55 3.40 0.12 4.69
N VAL A 56 2.66 0.24 3.59
CA VAL A 56 1.79 -0.83 3.08
C VAL A 56 2.59 -2.07 2.68
N VAL A 57 3.70 -1.88 1.95
CA VAL A 57 4.56 -3.00 1.52
C VAL A 57 5.17 -3.70 2.74
N SER A 58 5.69 -2.93 3.72
CA SER A 58 6.25 -3.51 4.94
C SER A 58 5.22 -4.28 5.77
N GLU A 59 4.00 -3.74 5.95
CA GLU A 59 2.92 -4.44 6.65
C GLU A 59 2.53 -5.75 5.94
N THR A 60 2.43 -5.71 4.61
CA THR A 60 2.09 -6.89 3.80
C THR A 60 3.19 -7.97 3.87
N LEU A 61 4.46 -7.56 3.83
CA LEU A 61 5.61 -8.48 3.87
C LEU A 61 5.90 -9.02 5.28
N ALA A 62 5.54 -8.29 6.34
CA ALA A 62 5.68 -8.75 7.72
C ALA A 62 4.82 -9.98 8.03
N GLY A 63 3.88 -10.33 7.15
CA GLY A 63 2.99 -11.48 7.33
C GLY A 63 2.05 -11.31 8.52
N GLU A 64 1.94 -10.09 9.06
CA GLU A 64 0.94 -9.79 10.08
C GLU A 64 -0.44 -10.04 9.48
N PRO A 65 -1.31 -10.80 10.17
CA PRO A 65 -2.67 -10.98 9.69
C PRO A 65 -3.27 -9.59 9.49
N PRO A 66 -3.90 -9.32 8.32
CA PRO A 66 -4.45 -8.01 8.04
C PRO A 66 -5.31 -7.61 9.21
N LYS A 67 -5.10 -6.39 9.75
CA LYS A 67 -5.84 -5.91 10.93
C LYS A 67 -7.30 -6.22 10.69
N ARG A 68 -7.85 -7.17 11.47
CA ARG A 68 -9.24 -7.63 11.31
C ARG A 68 -10.08 -6.36 11.29
N GLY A 69 -10.73 -6.12 10.15
CA GLY A 69 -11.36 -4.85 9.85
C GLY A 69 -12.15 -4.37 11.06
N GLY A 70 -11.94 -3.10 11.42
CA GLY A 70 -12.46 -2.49 12.64
C GLY A 70 -13.99 -2.48 12.73
N ILE A 71 -14.71 -3.12 11.82
CA ILE A 71 -16.16 -3.36 11.85
C ILE A 71 -16.53 -4.04 13.17
N LEU A 72 -15.85 -5.13 13.57
CA LEU A 72 -16.17 -5.77 14.85
C LEU A 72 -15.89 -4.83 16.03
N ALA A 73 -14.77 -4.10 15.99
CA ALA A 73 -14.44 -3.12 17.04
C ALA A 73 -15.40 -1.92 17.06
N ALA A 74 -15.90 -1.48 15.90
CA ALA A 74 -16.86 -0.40 15.74
C ALA A 74 -18.26 -0.84 16.23
N LEU A 75 -18.69 -2.04 15.86
CA LEU A 75 -19.93 -2.64 16.36
C LEU A 75 -19.89 -2.83 17.88
N ARG A 76 -18.75 -3.28 18.44
CA ARG A 76 -18.57 -3.38 19.91
C ARG A 76 -18.48 -2.04 20.64
N ARG A 77 -18.19 -0.95 19.94
CA ARG A 77 -18.24 0.43 20.46
C ARG A 77 -19.59 1.11 20.20
N SER A 78 -20.54 0.42 19.56
CA SER A 78 -21.87 0.99 19.33
C SER A 78 -22.54 1.23 20.68
N PRO A 79 -23.16 2.40 20.89
CA PRO A 79 -23.97 2.66 22.08
C PRO A 79 -25.19 1.73 22.18
N LEU A 80 -25.50 1.01 21.10
CA LEU A 80 -26.60 0.03 21.05
C LEU A 80 -26.17 -1.39 21.47
N VAL A 81 -24.91 -1.60 21.88
CA VAL A 81 -24.47 -2.90 22.42
C VAL A 81 -25.24 -3.19 23.71
N GLY A 82 -25.99 -4.29 23.72
CA GLY A 82 -26.85 -4.65 24.87
C GLY A 82 -28.20 -3.95 24.90
N ALA A 83 -28.53 -3.12 23.91
CA ALA A 83 -29.89 -2.64 23.72
C ALA A 83 -30.76 -3.80 23.21
N GLU A 84 -31.93 -3.99 23.80
CA GLU A 84 -32.96 -4.89 23.27
C GLU A 84 -33.58 -4.26 22.03
N LEU A 85 -32.86 -4.36 20.91
CA LEU A 85 -33.35 -3.91 19.62
C LEU A 85 -34.28 -4.98 19.04
N GLU A 86 -35.50 -4.59 18.71
CA GLU A 86 -36.36 -5.43 17.90
C GLU A 86 -35.87 -5.38 16.44
N ILE A 87 -35.17 -6.45 16.03
CA ILE A 87 -34.54 -6.56 14.70
C ILE A 87 -35.53 -7.09 13.66
N SER A 88 -36.79 -7.31 14.06
CA SER A 88 -37.84 -7.70 13.15
C SER A 88 -38.16 -6.50 12.24
N ARG A 89 -38.04 -6.71 10.92
CA ARG A 89 -38.40 -5.68 9.95
C ARG A 89 -39.92 -5.67 9.82
N SER A 90 -40.57 -4.55 10.15
CA SER A 90 -41.99 -4.39 9.86
C SER A 90 -42.22 -4.45 8.35
N ARG A 91 -43.22 -5.24 7.95
CA ARG A 91 -43.69 -5.32 6.56
C ARG A 91 -45.01 -4.59 6.49
N GLU A 92 -44.93 -3.29 6.27
CA GLU A 92 -46.11 -2.46 6.04
C GLU A 92 -46.40 -2.38 4.54
N GLU A 93 -47.69 -2.33 4.20
CA GLU A 93 -48.09 -1.96 2.85
C GLU A 93 -47.55 -0.55 2.59
N GLY A 94 -46.69 -0.43 1.57
CA GLY A 94 -46.00 0.82 1.27
C GLY A 94 -46.98 1.98 1.08
N ARG A 95 -46.47 3.21 1.29
CA ARG A 95 -47.29 4.41 1.14
C ARG A 95 -47.89 4.51 -0.26
N GLU A 96 -49.20 4.78 -0.32
CA GLU A 96 -49.89 5.13 -1.57
C GLU A 96 -49.24 6.37 -2.18
N ILE A 97 -48.86 6.26 -3.45
CA ILE A 97 -48.24 7.32 -4.24
C ILE A 97 -49.18 7.63 -5.39
N ASP A 98 -49.68 8.86 -5.45
CA ASP A 98 -50.36 9.39 -6.63
C ASP A 98 -49.32 9.59 -7.74
N PHE A 99 -49.59 9.00 -8.90
CA PHE A 99 -48.80 9.15 -10.13
C PHE A 99 -49.26 10.35 -10.95
#